data_AF-A0A1C6HJ23-F1
#
_entry.id   AF-A0A1C6HJ23-F1
#
_cell.length_a   1.000
_cell.length_b   1.000
_cell.length_c   1.000
_cell.angle_alpha   90.00
_cell.angle_beta   90.00
_cell.angle_gamma   90.00
#
_symmetry.space_group_name_H-M   'P 1'
#
loop_
_entity.id
_entity.type
_entity.pdbx_description
1 polymer ?
#
loop_
_entity_poly.entity_id
_entity_poly.type
_entity_poly.pdbx_seq_one_letter_code
_entity_poly.pdbx_strand_id
1 'polypeptide(L)'
;MEMALNLLLAGIVIVFFVLVLLIFIIKIYSAIVQAAQNGSQKRKDAKKAAEKKPELIKAEPQVSTAQPTATDNEAIPGEVIAAIAAAVDAMYDKPVKIKSVRRSRANSGSSWRNAGLFENTKPF
;
A
#
# COMPACT_ATOMS: atom_id res chain seq x y z
N MET A 1 40.06 21.81 -32.89
CA MET A 1 39.65 20.82 -31.88
C MET A 1 38.75 21.43 -30.80
N GLU A 2 39.05 22.63 -30.30
CA GLU A 2 38.23 23.28 -29.24
C GLU A 2 36.76 23.52 -29.62
N MET A 3 36.48 23.95 -30.85
CA MET A 3 35.10 24.17 -31.32
C MET A 3 34.24 22.89 -31.29
N ALA A 4 34.84 21.73 -31.58
CA ALA A 4 34.15 20.45 -31.58
C ALA A 4 33.85 19.98 -30.15
N LEU A 5 34.78 20.19 -29.21
CA LEU A 5 34.57 19.88 -27.79
C LEU A 5 33.46 20.75 -27.19
N ASN A 6 33.43 22.04 -27.50
CA ASN A 6 32.37 22.94 -27.03
C ASN A 6 30.99 22.54 -27.56
N LEU A 7 30.89 22.14 -28.84
CA LEU A 7 29.64 21.67 -29.42
C LEU A 7 29.16 20.36 -28.79
N LEU A 8 30.09 19.43 -28.52
CA LEU A 8 29.78 18.19 -27.83
C LEU A 8 29.30 18.44 -26.39
N LEU A 9 29.97 19.34 -25.67
CA LEU A 9 29.58 19.72 -24.30
C LEU A 9 28.20 20.39 -24.28
N ALA A 10 27.96 21.34 -25.19
CA ALA A 10 26.68 22.02 -25.33
C ALA A 10 25.55 21.04 -25.70
N GLY A 11 25.82 20.10 -26.60
CA GLY A 11 24.88 19.04 -26.97
C GLY A 11 24.48 18.17 -25.77
N ILE A 12 25.44 17.71 -24.97
CA ILE A 12 25.15 16.92 -23.75
C ILE A 12 24.29 17.73 -22.78
N VAL A 13 24.65 18.99 -22.54
CA VAL A 13 23.90 19.87 -21.62
C VAL A 13 22.48 20.08 -22.12
N ILE A 14 22.30 20.40 -23.41
CA ILE A 14 20.98 20.62 -24.02
C ILE A 14 20.11 19.35 -23.92
N VAL A 15 20.66 18.18 -24.24
CA VAL A 15 19.94 16.91 -24.13
C VAL A 15 19.47 16.68 -22.69
N PHE A 16 20.35 16.89 -21.71
CA PHE A 16 20.00 16.74 -20.30
C PHE A 16 18.90 17.72 -19.86
N PHE A 17 18.99 18.98 -20.29
CA PHE A 17 17.96 19.99 -20.04
C PHE A 17 16.60 19.58 -20.60
N VAL A 18 16.56 19.08 -21.84
CA VAL A 18 15.31 18.62 -22.48
C VAL A 18 14.71 17.43 -21.72
N LEU A 19 15.53 16.45 -21.32
CA LEU A 19 15.05 15.31 -20.52
C LEU A 19 14.44 15.76 -19.20
N VAL A 20 15.12 16.64 -18.45
CA VAL A 20 14.63 17.15 -17.17
C VAL A 20 13.34 17.94 -17.35
N LEU A 21 13.25 18.79 -18.37
CA LEU A 21 12.04 19.56 -18.68
C LEU A 21 10.86 18.63 -18.98
N LEU A 22 11.07 17.59 -19.80
CA LEU A 22 10.03 16.62 -20.14
C LEU A 22 9.53 15.86 -18.91
N ILE A 23 10.45 15.42 -18.04
CA ILE A 23 10.11 14.75 -16.77
C ILE A 23 9.31 15.70 -15.88
N PHE A 24 9.71 16.97 -15.78
CA PHE A 24 9.02 17.96 -14.96
C PHE A 24 7.58 18.18 -15.42
N ILE A 25 7.36 18.29 -16.72
CA ILE A 25 6.03 18.39 -17.32
C ILE A 25 5.19 17.16 -16.97
N ILE A 26 5.72 15.94 -17.19
CA ILE A 26 5.02 14.69 -16.84
C ILE A 26 4.67 14.63 -15.35
N LYS A 27 5.56 15.11 -14.47
CA LYS A 27 5.28 15.16 -13.02
C LYS A 27 4.13 16.10 -12.67
N ILE A 28 4.03 17.26 -13.33
CA ILE A 28 2.91 18.18 -13.11
C ILE A 28 1.61 17.55 -13.61
N TYR A 29 1.59 16.97 -14.82
CA TYR A 29 0.41 16.24 -15.32
C TYR A 29 0.03 15.09 -14.39
N SER A 30 1.00 14.31 -13.92
CA SER A 30 0.77 13.22 -12.97
C SER A 30 0.24 13.73 -11.63
N ALA A 31 0.75 14.86 -11.12
CA ALA A 31 0.27 15.48 -9.89
C ALA A 31 -1.17 16.01 -10.02
N ILE A 32 -1.55 16.58 -11.17
CA ILE A 32 -2.92 17.04 -11.43
C ILE A 32 -3.88 15.86 -11.53
N VAL A 33 -3.52 14.80 -12.25
CA VAL A 33 -4.32 13.58 -12.34
C VAL A 33 -4.43 12.88 -10.98
N GLN A 34 -3.34 12.83 -10.21
CA GLN A 34 -3.38 12.33 -8.83
C GLN A 34 -4.25 13.21 -7.93
N ALA A 35 -4.21 14.54 -8.05
CA ALA A 35 -5.08 15.44 -7.28
C ALA A 35 -6.57 15.23 -7.63
N ALA A 36 -6.89 15.03 -8.91
CA ALA A 36 -8.24 14.68 -9.36
C ALA A 36 -8.68 13.30 -8.83
N GLN A 37 -7.77 12.33 -8.77
CA GLN A 37 -8.03 11.00 -8.21
C GLN A 37 -8.12 11.00 -6.66
N ASN A 38 -7.36 11.84 -5.97
CA ASN A 38 -7.36 11.96 -4.51
C ASN A 38 -8.69 12.54 -3.96
N GLY A 39 -9.40 13.34 -4.76
CA GLY A 39 -10.78 13.75 -4.47
C GLY A 39 -11.77 12.58 -4.43
N SER A 40 -11.47 11.49 -5.14
CA SER A 40 -12.29 10.27 -5.16
C SER A 40 -11.92 9.27 -4.03
N GLN A 41 -10.68 9.29 -3.55
CA GLN A 41 -10.27 8.51 -2.36
C GLN A 41 -10.75 9.13 -1.05
N LYS A 42 -10.78 10.47 -0.92
CA LYS A 42 -11.31 11.13 0.28
C LYS A 42 -12.81 10.86 0.51
N ARG A 43 -13.56 10.50 -0.54
CA ARG A 43 -14.96 10.04 -0.44
C ARG A 43 -15.11 8.59 0.02
N LYS A 44 -14.07 7.75 -0.12
CA LYS A 44 -14.08 6.37 0.42
C LYS A 44 -13.73 6.34 1.91
N ASP A 45 -12.90 7.26 2.39
CA ASP A 45 -12.58 7.37 3.81
C ASP A 45 -13.67 8.11 4.61
N ALA A 46 -14.37 9.09 4.00
CA ALA A 46 -15.48 9.79 4.66
C ALA A 46 -16.75 8.92 4.82
N LYS A 47 -16.98 7.93 3.94
CA LYS A 47 -18.13 7.02 4.08
C LYS A 47 -17.93 5.98 5.19
N LYS A 48 -16.69 5.68 5.59
CA LYS A 48 -16.40 4.78 6.72
C LYS A 48 -16.45 5.45 8.10
N ALA A 49 -16.48 6.79 8.14
CA ALA A 49 -16.58 7.56 9.38
C ALA A 49 -18.02 7.96 9.76
N ALA A 50 -18.98 7.85 8.84
CA ALA A 50 -20.37 8.29 9.07
C ALA A 50 -21.32 7.18 9.58
N GLU A 51 -20.89 5.92 9.62
CA GLU A 51 -21.75 4.77 9.98
C GLU A 51 -21.47 4.22 11.39
N LYS A 52 -20.86 5.03 12.26
CA LYS A 52 -20.62 4.66 13.67
C LYS A 52 -21.17 5.70 14.64
N LYS A 53 -22.50 5.89 14.59
CA LYS A 53 -23.30 6.40 15.72
C LYS A 53 -24.62 5.62 15.72
N PRO A 54 -24.90 4.86 16.78
CA PRO A 54 -25.84 5.31 17.82
C PRO A 54 -25.17 5.26 19.21
N GLU A 55 -25.19 6.35 19.98
CA GLU A 55 -26.18 6.65 21.05
C GLU A 55 -26.02 5.81 22.33
N LEU A 56 -25.58 6.51 23.38
CA LEU A 56 -25.98 6.48 24.80
C LEU A 56 -26.36 5.10 25.39
N ILE A 57 -25.71 4.64 26.48
CA ILE A 57 -26.22 4.80 27.85
C ILE A 57 -25.14 4.33 28.88
N LYS A 58 -24.79 5.23 29.81
CA LYS A 58 -24.62 5.08 31.29
C LYS A 58 -23.45 4.28 31.93
N ALA A 59 -22.62 5.05 32.66
CA ALA A 59 -21.99 4.87 33.99
C ALA A 59 -21.43 3.51 34.49
N GLU A 60 -20.08 3.45 34.58
CA GLU A 60 -19.19 3.08 35.73
C GLU A 60 -19.27 1.67 36.40
N PRO A 61 -18.20 1.12 37.04
CA PRO A 61 -16.81 0.90 36.61
C PRO A 61 -16.28 -0.55 36.84
N GLN A 62 -15.04 -0.78 36.38
CA GLN A 62 -14.05 -1.80 36.80
C GLN A 62 -14.16 -3.27 36.34
N VAL A 63 -13.02 -3.72 35.80
CA VAL A 63 -12.26 -4.97 36.06
C VAL A 63 -11.91 -5.75 34.78
N SER A 64 -10.59 -5.93 34.62
CA SER A 64 -9.84 -6.97 33.88
C SER A 64 -10.50 -7.69 32.71
N THR A 65 -9.91 -7.52 31.53
CA THR A 65 -9.03 -8.51 30.86
C THR A 65 -8.76 -7.96 29.47
N ALA A 66 -7.57 -7.39 29.24
CA ALA A 66 -7.20 -6.83 27.95
C ALA A 66 -6.85 -7.95 26.95
N GLN A 67 -7.89 -8.61 26.44
CA GLN A 67 -7.83 -9.35 25.19
C GLN A 67 -7.90 -8.31 24.05
N PRO A 68 -6.92 -8.20 23.14
CA PRO A 68 -7.03 -7.29 22.01
C PRO A 68 -7.97 -7.91 20.96
N THR A 69 -9.27 -7.72 21.16
CA THR A 69 -10.28 -7.87 20.10
C THR A 69 -10.23 -6.61 19.24
N ALA A 70 -9.50 -6.70 18.11
CA ALA A 70 -9.60 -5.72 17.03
C ALA A 70 -10.32 -6.36 15.84
N THR A 71 -11.64 -6.34 15.95
CA THR A 71 -12.69 -6.18 14.94
C THR A 71 -12.20 -5.90 13.51
N ASP A 72 -12.36 -6.90 12.63
CA ASP A 72 -12.87 -6.74 11.26
C ASP A 72 -13.37 -8.14 10.82
N ASN A 73 -14.65 -8.23 10.45
CA ASN A 73 -15.47 -9.42 10.21
C ASN A 73 -14.86 -10.51 9.29
N GLU A 74 -14.04 -11.38 9.89
CA GLU A 74 -13.88 -12.82 9.67
C GLU A 74 -12.61 -13.18 10.46
N ALA A 75 -12.74 -13.51 11.75
CA ALA A 75 -11.58 -13.86 12.56
C ALA A 75 -10.85 -15.02 11.86
N ILE A 76 -9.59 -14.81 11.47
CA ILE A 76 -8.79 -15.88 10.88
C ILE A 76 -8.72 -16.99 11.94
N PRO A 77 -9.10 -18.24 11.60
CA PRO A 77 -9.15 -19.34 12.56
C PRO A 77 -7.78 -19.52 13.22
N GLY A 78 -7.78 -19.77 14.53
CA GLY A 78 -6.57 -19.88 15.34
C GLY A 78 -5.66 -21.02 14.89
N GLU A 79 -6.26 -22.08 14.33
CA GLU A 79 -5.59 -23.22 13.72
C GLU A 79 -4.71 -22.80 12.55
N VAL A 80 -5.20 -21.87 11.71
CA VAL A 80 -4.44 -21.35 10.58
C VAL A 80 -3.29 -20.48 11.06
N ILE A 81 -3.50 -19.69 12.11
CA ILE A 81 -2.43 -18.87 12.70
C ILE A 81 -1.34 -19.77 13.31
N ALA A 82 -1.72 -20.83 14.02
CA ALA A 82 -0.80 -21.79 14.60
C ALA A 82 -0.02 -22.57 13.53
N ALA A 83 -0.70 -23.03 12.47
CA ALA A 83 -0.05 -23.70 11.35
C ALA A 83 0.97 -22.79 10.64
N ILE A 84 0.60 -21.52 10.40
CA ILE A 84 1.53 -20.53 9.83
C ILE A 84 2.71 -20.28 10.78
N ALA A 85 2.45 -20.14 12.08
CA ALA A 85 3.50 -19.92 13.07
C ALA A 85 4.52 -21.08 13.10
N ALA A 86 4.03 -22.32 13.12
CA ALA A 86 4.88 -23.52 13.08
C ALA A 86 5.67 -23.63 11.77
N ALA A 87 5.05 -23.33 10.63
CA ALA A 87 5.74 -23.33 9.34
C ALA A 87 6.85 -22.26 9.27
N VAL A 88 6.60 -21.07 9.83
CA VAL A 88 7.61 -20.01 9.93
C VAL A 88 8.74 -20.45 10.86
N ASP A 89 8.45 -21.04 12.00
CA ASP A 89 9.48 -21.55 12.92
C ASP A 89 10.37 -22.62 12.25
N ALA A 90 9.78 -23.48 11.41
CA ALA A 90 10.53 -24.48 10.65
C ALA A 90 11.38 -23.90 9.49
N MET A 91 11.02 -22.74 8.94
CA MET A 91 11.73 -22.11 7.83
C MET A 91 12.86 -21.17 8.28
N TYR A 92 12.81 -20.66 9.50
CA TYR A 92 13.75 -19.67 10.01
C TYR A 92 14.55 -20.26 11.17
N ASP A 93 15.88 -20.35 11.05
CA ASP A 93 16.79 -20.81 12.12
C ASP A 93 16.94 -19.83 13.30
N LYS A 94 16.02 -18.88 13.45
CA LYS A 94 16.07 -17.81 14.47
C LYS A 94 14.70 -17.62 15.09
N PRO A 95 14.62 -17.26 16.39
CA PRO A 95 13.34 -17.01 17.04
C PRO A 95 12.64 -15.80 16.42
N VAL A 96 11.49 -16.04 15.77
CA VAL A 96 10.68 -15.00 15.11
C VAL A 96 9.41 -14.74 15.91
N LYS A 97 8.97 -13.48 16.00
CA LYS A 97 7.71 -13.09 16.66
C LYS A 97 6.71 -12.51 15.65
N ILE A 98 5.46 -12.95 15.71
CA ILE A 98 4.38 -12.42 14.87
C ILE A 98 3.92 -11.07 15.42
N LYS A 99 4.06 -9.99 14.63
CA LYS A 99 3.68 -8.62 15.03
C LYS A 99 2.18 -8.34 14.83
N SER A 100 1.60 -8.84 13.74
CA SER A 100 0.17 -8.68 13.44
C SER A 100 -0.27 -9.67 12.38
N VAL A 101 -1.50 -10.15 12.48
CA VAL A 101 -2.14 -10.96 11.45
C VAL A 101 -3.30 -10.16 10.85
N ARG A 102 -3.34 -10.07 9.52
CA ARG A 102 -4.40 -9.37 8.77
C ARG A 102 -4.71 -10.19 7.53
N ARG A 103 -5.99 -10.34 7.20
CA ARG A 103 -6.37 -10.93 5.91
C ARG A 103 -6.01 -9.93 4.80
N SER A 104 -5.23 -10.37 3.82
CA SER A 104 -4.98 -9.54 2.63
C SER A 104 -6.30 -9.36 1.89
N ARG A 105 -6.73 -8.12 1.66
CA ARG A 105 -7.85 -7.89 0.73
C ARG A 105 -7.39 -8.38 -0.65
N ALA A 106 -8.21 -9.21 -1.30
CA ALA A 106 -7.90 -9.85 -2.59
C ALA A 106 -7.45 -8.87 -3.70
N ASN A 107 -7.66 -7.55 -3.53
CA ASN A 107 -7.25 -6.53 -4.48
C ASN A 107 -6.52 -5.31 -3.85
N SER A 108 -5.82 -5.47 -2.71
CA SER A 108 -5.11 -4.35 -2.05
C SER A 108 -3.67 -4.13 -2.57
N GLY A 109 -3.31 -4.71 -3.71
CA GLY A 109 -2.01 -4.47 -4.34
C GLY A 109 -2.02 -3.31 -5.33
N SER A 110 -0.85 -2.86 -5.75
CA SER A 110 -0.71 -2.09 -7.00
C SER A 110 -1.41 -2.84 -8.15
N SER A 111 -2.16 -2.14 -8.98
CA SER A 111 -2.83 -2.72 -10.16
C SER A 111 -1.85 -3.48 -11.06
N TRP A 112 -0.58 -3.07 -11.11
CA TRP A 112 0.47 -3.80 -11.83
C TRP A 112 0.82 -5.15 -11.20
N ARG A 113 0.87 -5.23 -9.87
CA ARG A 113 1.14 -6.50 -9.17
C ARG A 113 0.02 -7.50 -9.44
N ASN A 114 -1.22 -7.04 -9.41
CA ASN A 114 -2.37 -7.88 -9.71
C ASN A 114 -2.40 -8.29 -11.18
N ALA A 115 -2.10 -7.38 -12.11
CA ALA A 115 -2.02 -7.70 -13.54
C ALA A 115 -1.01 -8.82 -13.84
N GLY A 116 0.20 -8.73 -13.28
CA GLY A 116 1.23 -9.78 -13.47
C GLY A 116 0.81 -11.14 -12.90
N LEU A 117 0.09 -11.15 -11.77
CA LEU A 117 -0.45 -12.38 -11.19
C LEU A 117 -1.53 -12.98 -12.10
N PHE A 118 -2.51 -12.18 -12.52
CA PHE A 118 -3.59 -12.62 -13.41
C PHE A 118 -3.06 -13.20 -14.72
N GLU A 119 -2.02 -12.60 -15.32
CA GLU A 119 -1.42 -13.11 -16.56
C GLU A 119 -0.63 -14.40 -16.37
N ASN A 120 -0.03 -14.62 -15.20
CA ASN A 120 0.72 -15.85 -14.90
C ASN A 120 -0.15 -17.00 -14.42
N THR A 121 -1.31 -16.71 -13.83
CA THR A 121 -2.20 -17.72 -13.25
C THR A 121 -3.45 -17.97 -14.08
N LYS A 122 -3.55 -17.41 -15.29
CA LYS A 122 -4.64 -17.73 -16.20
C LYS A 122 -4.50 -19.18 -16.69
N PRO A 123 -5.60 -19.96 -16.74
CA PRO A 123 -5.57 -21.30 -17.32
C PRO A 123 -5.27 -21.22 -18.82
N PHE A 124 -4.62 -22.27 -19.33
CA PHE A 124 -4.31 -22.46 -20.75
C PHE A 124 -5.54 -22.95 -21.52
#